data_AF-A0AAD7CUL2-F1
#
_entry.id   AF-A0AAD7CUL2-F1
#
_cell.length_a   1.000
_cell.length_b   1.000
_cell.length_c   1.000
_cell.angle_alpha   90.00
_cell.angle_beta   90.00
_cell.angle_gamma   90.00
#
_symmetry.space_group_name_H-M   'P 1'
#
loop_
_entity.id
_entity.type
_entity.pdbx_description
1 polymer ?
#
loop_
_entity_poly.entity_id
_entity_poly.type
_entity_poly.pdbx_seq_one_letter_code
_entity_poly.pdbx_strand_id
1 'polypeptide(L)'
;MLIFPQAFIAFFFKQPKKKTAAKAATGSKRKRNDAAAAAAPVIVPEEEREDPVVAEVAIDEAGIMDEGKAEHDEATIRSIHKLAISQAESEFFLHMTKDEETDALTLFPKARLFTSSASVAGLARRVHDSATLQEKFEKLVAANSGSGQKVALDRRVPTRWNSDLACLAAHVKFETPVKQLTSDGLSEYALTPAQWKLAKELCEVLSVFDDITLLFSRAEVPLIYEVIPMLEALEDQLTNMRDDADLPTVIRIAAIAALLVVGKYYALSDDTEVYRIAIIMCPDKKLDWFSNNTGWRPEDRIEADRVIRHRWAETYAPKGRPETTPNATQSAAAPKVRVHYNSPP
;
A
#
# COMPACT_ATOMS: atom_id res chain seq x y z
N MET A 1 -3.74 5.16 -2.21
CA MET A 1 -3.07 4.93 -0.92
C MET A 1 -2.46 3.55 -0.98
N LEU A 2 -1.17 3.41 -0.73
CA LEU A 2 -0.47 2.13 -0.89
C LEU A 2 -0.99 1.11 0.13
N ILE A 3 -1.25 -0.12 -0.32
CA ILE A 3 -1.80 -1.21 0.51
C ILE A 3 -0.70 -1.93 1.29
N PHE A 4 0.56 -1.91 0.82
CA PHE A 4 1.71 -2.58 1.48
C PHE A 4 1.84 -2.23 2.98
N PRO A 5 1.85 -0.95 3.38
CA PRO A 5 2.04 -0.58 4.78
C PRO A 5 0.83 -0.96 5.64
N GLN A 6 -0.36 -1.00 5.03
CA GLN A 6 -1.58 -1.41 5.72
C GLN A 6 -1.61 -2.92 6.00
N ALA A 7 -1.13 -3.74 5.05
CA ALA A 7 -0.99 -5.17 5.25
C ALA A 7 0.06 -5.50 6.32
N PHE A 8 1.20 -4.77 6.31
CA PHE A 8 2.24 -4.89 7.32
C PHE A 8 1.71 -4.53 8.72
N ILE A 9 1.16 -3.33 8.87
CA ILE A 9 0.79 -2.82 10.20
C ILE A 9 -0.42 -3.55 10.80
N ALA A 10 -1.18 -4.28 9.99
CA ALA A 10 -2.34 -5.07 10.42
C ALA A 10 -2.02 -6.05 11.57
N PHE A 11 -0.78 -6.55 11.66
CA PHE A 11 -0.33 -7.45 12.73
C PHE A 11 -0.28 -6.79 14.11
N PHE A 12 -0.25 -5.47 14.17
CA PHE A 12 -0.27 -4.69 15.41
C PHE A 12 -1.68 -4.22 15.80
N PHE A 13 -2.70 -4.67 15.06
CA PHE A 13 -4.10 -4.35 15.30
C PHE A 13 -4.96 -5.60 15.38
N LYS A 14 -5.95 -5.58 16.28
CA LYS A 14 -6.97 -6.64 16.31
C LYS A 14 -7.75 -6.64 15.00
N GLN A 15 -7.78 -7.81 14.35
CA GLN A 15 -8.50 -7.98 13.10
C GLN A 15 -10.02 -7.86 13.33
N PRO A 16 -10.72 -7.03 12.55
CA PRO A 16 -12.17 -6.88 12.66
C PRO A 16 -12.86 -8.21 12.37
N LYS A 17 -13.76 -8.63 13.27
CA LYS A 17 -14.59 -9.82 13.07
C LYS A 17 -15.49 -9.61 11.86
N LYS A 18 -15.66 -10.63 11.00
CA LYS A 18 -16.71 -10.60 9.97
C LYS A 18 -18.03 -10.23 10.63
N LYS A 19 -18.66 -9.14 10.20
CA LYS A 19 -20.06 -8.87 10.56
C LYS A 19 -20.86 -10.01 9.96
N THR A 20 -21.34 -10.94 10.80
CA THR A 20 -22.35 -11.89 10.38
C THR A 20 -23.54 -11.05 9.95
N ALA A 21 -23.89 -11.07 8.66
CA ALA A 21 -25.11 -10.46 8.18
C ALA A 21 -26.25 -11.05 9.01
N ALA A 22 -26.85 -10.23 9.88
CA ALA A 22 -28.06 -10.63 10.58
C ALA A 22 -29.05 -11.03 9.49
N LYS A 23 -29.53 -12.28 9.53
CA LYS A 23 -30.66 -12.72 8.71
C LYS A 23 -31.75 -11.68 8.92
N ALA A 24 -31.99 -10.85 7.91
CA ALA A 24 -33.11 -9.94 7.92
C ALA A 24 -34.36 -10.80 8.09
N ALA A 25 -34.96 -10.73 9.28
CA ALA A 25 -36.26 -11.32 9.52
C ALA A 25 -37.20 -10.71 8.47
N THR A 26 -37.67 -11.55 7.56
CA THR A 26 -38.50 -11.17 6.42
C THR A 26 -39.78 -10.54 6.96
N GLY A 27 -39.82 -9.21 6.96
CA GLY A 27 -40.98 -8.43 7.31
C GLY A 27 -42.13 -8.76 6.38
N SER A 28 -43.21 -9.25 6.98
CA SER A 28 -44.53 -9.51 6.42
C SER A 28 -44.92 -8.49 5.33
N LYS A 29 -45.04 -8.94 4.08
CA LYS A 29 -45.82 -8.25 3.05
C LYS A 29 -46.91 -9.17 2.52
N ARG A 30 -48.12 -8.61 2.59
CA ARG A 30 -49.43 -9.18 2.26
C ARG A 30 -49.51 -9.78 0.86
N LYS A 31 -50.22 -10.91 0.82
CA LYS A 31 -50.86 -11.62 -0.31
C LYS A 31 -51.39 -10.71 -1.42
N ARG A 32 -51.10 -11.07 -2.68
CA ARG A 32 -52.10 -11.14 -3.75
C ARG A 32 -51.72 -12.28 -4.71
N ASN A 33 -52.68 -13.18 -4.93
CA ASN A 33 -52.58 -14.37 -5.78
C ASN A 33 -52.49 -14.00 -7.26
N ASP A 34 -51.81 -14.81 -8.08
CA ASP A 34 -52.47 -15.70 -9.05
C ASP A 34 -51.50 -16.73 -9.64
N ALA A 35 -52.10 -17.83 -10.11
CA ALA A 35 -51.58 -19.17 -10.26
C ALA A 35 -50.78 -19.45 -11.55
N ALA A 36 -49.85 -20.42 -11.49
CA ALA A 36 -49.83 -21.60 -12.37
C ALA A 36 -48.66 -22.54 -12.00
N ALA A 37 -48.93 -23.84 -12.10
CA ALA A 37 -48.14 -24.97 -11.63
C ALA A 37 -46.93 -25.31 -12.51
N ALA A 38 -45.89 -25.94 -11.92
CA ALA A 38 -45.38 -27.25 -12.37
C ALA A 38 -44.21 -27.76 -11.48
N ALA A 39 -44.42 -28.96 -10.95
CA ALA A 39 -43.48 -30.07 -10.70
C ALA A 39 -42.02 -29.80 -10.26
N ALA A 40 -41.71 -30.25 -9.05
CA ALA A 40 -40.37 -30.70 -8.66
C ALA A 40 -40.03 -32.05 -9.32
N PRO A 41 -38.74 -32.38 -9.43
CA PRO A 41 -38.33 -33.61 -8.76
C PRO A 41 -37.08 -33.44 -7.88
N VAL A 42 -37.07 -34.25 -6.84
CA VAL A 42 -36.01 -34.49 -5.87
C VAL A 42 -34.91 -35.33 -6.53
N ILE A 43 -33.65 -34.91 -6.41
CA ILE A 43 -32.45 -35.77 -6.53
C ILE A 43 -31.50 -35.42 -5.37
N VAL A 44 -31.03 -36.46 -4.69
CA VAL A 44 -30.17 -36.52 -3.48
C VAL A 44 -28.70 -36.64 -3.95
N PRO A 45 -27.68 -36.22 -3.15
CA PRO A 45 -26.54 -35.43 -3.61
C PRO A 45 -25.34 -36.26 -4.10
N GLU A 46 -24.56 -35.65 -4.98
CA GLU A 46 -23.23 -36.12 -5.39
C GLU A 46 -22.18 -35.18 -4.78
N GLU A 47 -21.25 -35.76 -4.02
CA GLU A 47 -20.14 -35.05 -3.37
C GLU A 47 -19.13 -34.58 -4.43
N GLU A 48 -19.06 -33.27 -4.68
CA GLU A 48 -17.94 -32.67 -5.40
C GLU A 48 -17.01 -31.94 -4.43
N ARG A 49 -15.73 -32.35 -4.48
CA ARG A 49 -14.60 -31.70 -3.82
C ARG A 49 -14.45 -30.29 -4.38
N GLU A 50 -14.56 -29.28 -3.52
CA GLU A 50 -14.19 -27.91 -3.87
C GLU A 50 -12.68 -27.70 -3.62
N ASP A 51 -11.92 -27.71 -4.71
CA ASP A 51 -10.62 -27.03 -4.76
C ASP A 51 -10.85 -25.50 -4.70
N PRO A 52 -10.04 -24.72 -3.98
CA PRO A 52 -10.32 -23.30 -3.80
C PRO A 52 -9.95 -22.52 -5.06
N VAL A 53 -10.97 -22.14 -5.83
CA VAL A 53 -10.86 -21.16 -6.92
C VAL A 53 -10.58 -19.78 -6.30
N VAL A 54 -9.38 -19.26 -6.52
CA VAL A 54 -9.01 -17.89 -6.15
C VAL A 54 -9.73 -16.95 -7.11
N ALA A 55 -10.69 -16.18 -6.60
CA ALA A 55 -11.43 -15.20 -7.40
C ALA A 55 -10.49 -14.07 -7.85
N GLU A 56 -10.28 -13.95 -9.16
CA GLU A 56 -9.78 -12.72 -9.80
C GLU A 56 -10.78 -11.59 -9.58
N VAL A 57 -10.34 -10.47 -9.00
CA VAL A 57 -11.16 -9.27 -8.85
C VAL A 57 -10.36 -8.07 -9.34
N ALA A 58 -10.81 -7.52 -10.48
CA ALA A 58 -10.30 -6.30 -11.08
C ALA A 58 -10.63 -5.06 -10.22
N ILE A 59 -9.69 -4.13 -10.12
CA ILE A 59 -9.87 -2.84 -9.43
C ILE A 59 -10.22 -1.79 -10.49
N ASP A 60 -11.47 -1.32 -10.47
CA ASP A 60 -11.92 -0.19 -11.28
C ASP A 60 -11.56 1.12 -10.54
N GLU A 61 -10.70 1.94 -11.14
CA GLU A 61 -10.36 3.26 -10.60
C GLU A 61 -11.38 4.32 -11.05
N ALA A 62 -12.29 4.68 -10.14
CA ALA A 62 -13.00 5.95 -10.22
C ALA A 62 -13.08 6.60 -8.83
N GLY A 63 -12.55 7.81 -8.73
CA GLY A 63 -12.45 8.58 -7.49
C GLY A 63 -13.80 9.06 -6.97
N ILE A 64 -14.35 8.35 -6.00
CA ILE A 64 -15.18 8.83 -4.88
C ILE A 64 -14.80 7.91 -3.70
N MET A 65 -14.57 8.43 -2.48
CA MET A 65 -14.36 7.56 -1.31
C MET A 65 -15.67 6.81 -1.01
N ASP A 66 -15.81 5.65 -1.63
CA ASP A 66 -16.92 4.73 -1.49
C ASP A 66 -16.66 3.82 -0.29
N GLU A 67 -17.61 3.72 0.63
CA GLU A 67 -17.56 2.79 1.78
C GLU A 67 -17.25 1.36 1.32
N GLY A 68 -17.66 0.99 0.09
CA GLY A 68 -17.32 -0.27 -0.55
C GLY A 68 -15.81 -0.51 -0.73
N LYS A 69 -15.01 0.52 -1.07
CA LYS A 69 -13.55 0.39 -1.22
C LYS A 69 -12.87 0.10 0.12
N ALA A 70 -13.30 0.77 1.18
CA ALA A 70 -12.75 0.54 2.52
C ALA A 70 -13.06 -0.86 3.05
N GLU A 71 -14.28 -1.36 2.80
CA GLU A 71 -14.67 -2.73 3.17
C GLU A 71 -13.92 -3.79 2.37
N HIS A 72 -13.71 -3.54 1.07
CA HIS A 72 -12.91 -4.40 0.20
C HIS A 72 -11.45 -4.47 0.63
N ASP A 73 -10.79 -3.32 0.85
CA ASP A 73 -9.40 -3.26 1.29
C ASP A 73 -9.23 -3.99 2.64
N GLU A 74 -10.18 -3.85 3.55
CA GLU A 74 -10.17 -4.54 4.85
C GLU A 74 -10.33 -6.07 4.69
N ALA A 75 -11.17 -6.53 3.75
CA ALA A 75 -11.30 -7.95 3.43
C ALA A 75 -10.01 -8.52 2.83
N THR A 76 -9.39 -7.79 1.91
CA THR A 76 -8.11 -8.14 1.30
C THR A 76 -7.00 -8.22 2.34
N ILE A 77 -6.89 -7.22 3.23
CA ILE A 77 -5.90 -7.22 4.34
C ILE A 77 -6.11 -8.43 5.26
N ARG A 78 -7.36 -8.75 5.64
CA ARG A 78 -7.64 -9.95 6.46
C ARG A 78 -7.24 -11.25 5.77
N SER A 79 -7.46 -11.35 4.46
CA SER A 79 -7.06 -12.53 3.68
C SER A 79 -5.54 -12.65 3.64
N ILE A 80 -4.84 -11.55 3.34
CA ILE A 80 -3.37 -11.50 3.33
C ILE A 80 -2.80 -11.85 4.70
N HIS A 81 -3.36 -11.30 5.78
CA HIS A 81 -2.91 -11.57 7.14
C HIS A 81 -2.97 -13.07 7.47
N LYS A 82 -4.02 -13.77 7.05
CA LYS A 82 -4.14 -15.22 7.24
C LYS A 82 -3.14 -15.99 6.39
N LEU A 83 -3.02 -15.60 5.12
CA LEU A 83 -2.09 -16.24 4.19
C LEU A 83 -0.65 -16.09 4.66
N ALA A 84 -0.26 -14.90 5.13
CA ALA A 84 1.06 -14.62 5.67
C ALA A 84 1.38 -15.49 6.90
N ILE A 85 0.43 -15.69 7.82
CA ILE A 85 0.62 -16.60 8.95
C ILE A 85 0.82 -18.03 8.45
N SER A 86 -0.05 -18.50 7.55
CA SER A 86 0.07 -19.85 6.99
C SER A 86 1.43 -20.07 6.31
N GLN A 87 1.87 -19.10 5.51
CA GLN A 87 3.13 -19.16 4.78
C GLN A 87 4.33 -19.07 5.73
N ALA A 88 4.27 -18.20 6.73
CA ALA A 88 5.28 -18.09 7.78
C ALA A 88 5.50 -19.45 8.48
N GLU A 89 4.43 -20.16 8.78
CA GLU A 89 4.49 -21.48 9.43
C GLU A 89 4.99 -22.57 8.48
N SER A 90 4.47 -22.63 7.25
CA SER A 90 4.75 -23.75 6.33
C SER A 90 6.08 -23.65 5.60
N GLU A 91 6.53 -22.44 5.25
CA GLU A 91 7.72 -22.21 4.42
C GLU A 91 8.92 -21.71 5.23
N PHE A 92 8.67 -20.88 6.24
CA PHE A 92 9.73 -20.20 7.01
C PHE A 92 9.87 -20.70 8.45
N PHE A 93 9.00 -21.62 8.89
CA PHE A 93 8.99 -22.17 10.26
C PHE A 93 8.93 -21.08 11.35
N LEU A 94 8.27 -19.96 11.06
CA LEU A 94 8.10 -18.84 11.99
C LEU A 94 6.79 -19.00 12.74
N HIS A 95 6.89 -19.03 14.07
CA HIS A 95 5.74 -19.15 14.97
C HIS A 95 5.76 -18.03 16.00
N MET A 96 4.69 -17.23 16.04
CA MET A 96 4.53 -16.19 17.04
C MET A 96 4.04 -16.79 18.35
N THR A 97 4.74 -16.50 19.44
CA THR A 97 4.26 -16.87 20.78
C THR A 97 3.04 -16.03 21.17
N LYS A 98 2.20 -16.53 22.08
CA LYS A 98 1.03 -15.79 22.58
C LYS A 98 1.42 -14.47 23.25
N ASP A 99 2.60 -14.43 23.87
CA ASP A 99 3.10 -13.25 24.56
C ASP A 99 3.55 -12.20 23.54
N GLU A 100 4.29 -12.59 22.49
CA GLU A 100 4.64 -11.69 21.37
C GLU A 100 3.39 -11.14 20.66
N GLU A 101 2.40 -12.00 20.40
CA GLU A 101 1.13 -11.58 19.80
C GLU A 101 0.42 -10.56 20.70
N THR A 102 0.40 -10.81 22.01
CA THR A 102 -0.21 -9.90 22.99
C THR A 102 0.53 -8.57 23.03
N ASP A 103 1.86 -8.57 23.07
CA ASP A 103 2.69 -7.37 23.06
C ASP A 103 2.48 -6.54 21.78
N ALA A 104 2.45 -7.18 20.62
CA ALA A 104 2.19 -6.52 19.34
C ALA A 104 0.79 -5.91 19.28
N LEU A 105 -0.24 -6.67 19.69
CA LEU A 105 -1.63 -6.21 19.68
C LEU A 105 -1.89 -5.13 20.73
N THR A 106 -1.11 -5.07 21.80
CA THR A 106 -1.24 -4.07 22.89
C THR A 106 -0.47 -2.78 22.65
N LEU A 107 0.39 -2.74 21.63
CA LEU A 107 1.09 -1.52 21.23
C LEU A 107 0.12 -0.43 20.72
N PHE A 108 -0.91 -0.81 19.97
CA PHE A 108 -1.86 0.13 19.34
C PHE A 108 -3.39 -0.03 19.62
N PRO A 109 -3.96 -0.81 20.58
CA PRO A 109 -5.33 -1.26 20.40
C PRO A 109 -6.41 -0.37 20.97
N LYS A 110 -7.41 -0.10 20.11
CA LYS A 110 -8.76 -0.67 20.21
C LYS A 110 -9.53 -0.30 18.95
N ALA A 111 -9.48 -1.22 17.98
CA ALA A 111 -10.12 -1.10 16.67
C ALA A 111 -9.72 0.14 15.86
N ARG A 112 -10.05 0.11 14.56
CA ARG A 112 -10.13 1.32 13.74
C ARG A 112 -11.18 2.32 14.28
N LEU A 113 -11.98 1.91 15.29
CA LEU A 113 -13.07 2.64 15.93
C LEU A 113 -12.85 2.85 17.46
N PHE A 114 -12.53 4.09 17.81
CA PHE A 114 -12.96 4.88 18.98
C PHE A 114 -13.19 4.21 20.36
N THR A 115 -12.42 3.21 20.81
CA THR A 115 -12.51 2.78 22.21
C THR A 115 -11.17 2.86 22.96
N SER A 116 -11.26 3.29 24.22
CA SER A 116 -10.16 3.66 25.11
C SER A 116 -9.48 2.44 25.73
N SER A 117 -8.23 2.16 25.35
CA SER A 117 -7.18 1.46 26.14
C SER A 117 -5.95 1.15 25.26
N ALA A 118 -5.55 2.07 24.37
CA ALA A 118 -4.36 1.88 23.53
C ALA A 118 -3.18 2.61 24.16
N SER A 119 -2.05 1.95 24.40
CA SER A 119 -0.91 2.58 25.08
C SER A 119 -0.34 3.77 24.31
N VAL A 120 -0.03 3.60 23.01
CA VAL A 120 0.54 4.68 22.18
C VAL A 120 -0.53 5.68 21.73
N ALA A 121 -1.51 5.21 20.95
CA ALA A 121 -2.54 6.09 20.35
C ALA A 121 -3.52 6.68 21.40
N GLY A 122 -3.76 5.95 22.49
CA GLY A 122 -4.63 6.40 23.57
C GLY A 122 -3.97 7.48 24.41
N LEU A 123 -2.66 7.36 24.72
CA LEU A 123 -1.92 8.41 25.41
C LEU A 123 -1.91 9.70 24.58
N ALA A 124 -1.55 9.60 23.30
CA ALA A 124 -1.55 10.76 22.40
C ALA A 124 -2.93 11.44 22.38
N ARG A 125 -4.01 10.67 22.24
CA ARG A 125 -5.37 11.21 22.33
C ARG A 125 -5.65 11.88 23.68
N ARG A 126 -5.32 11.23 24.79
CA ARG A 126 -5.61 11.70 26.15
C ARG A 126 -4.87 12.99 26.51
N VAL A 127 -3.63 13.13 26.04
CA VAL A 127 -2.82 14.35 26.19
C VAL A 127 -3.45 15.48 25.39
N HIS A 128 -3.83 15.24 24.13
CA HIS A 128 -4.47 16.25 23.28
C HIS A 128 -5.85 16.69 23.76
N ASP A 129 -6.65 15.80 24.34
CA ASP A 129 -8.01 16.11 24.81
C ASP A 129 -8.02 16.86 26.16
N SER A 130 -6.86 17.18 26.73
CA SER A 130 -6.76 17.74 28.08
C SER A 130 -5.65 18.79 28.16
N ALA A 131 -6.03 20.07 28.11
CA ALA A 131 -5.09 21.19 28.17
C ALA A 131 -4.09 21.08 29.35
N THR A 132 -4.55 20.62 30.52
CA THR A 132 -3.70 20.41 31.69
C THR A 132 -2.63 19.33 31.50
N LEU A 133 -2.96 18.23 30.81
CA LEU A 133 -1.98 17.16 30.51
C LEU A 133 -1.06 17.58 29.37
N GLN A 134 -1.58 18.32 28.39
CA GLN A 134 -0.78 18.90 27.33
C GLN A 134 0.29 19.84 27.88
N GLU A 135 -0.10 20.82 28.71
CA GLU A 135 0.85 21.74 29.36
C GLU A 135 1.87 20.99 30.23
N LYS A 136 1.42 19.96 30.97
CA LYS A 136 2.32 19.11 31.76
C LYS A 136 3.31 18.39 30.87
N PHE A 137 2.86 17.80 29.77
CA PHE A 137 3.71 17.11 28.81
C PHE A 137 4.72 18.07 28.16
N GLU A 138 4.29 19.25 27.72
CA GLU A 138 5.16 20.28 27.15
C GLU A 138 6.25 20.72 28.13
N LYS A 139 5.92 20.87 29.42
CA LYS A 139 6.91 21.13 30.48
C LYS A 139 7.91 19.99 30.63
N LEU A 140 7.46 18.74 30.59
CA LEU A 140 8.35 17.56 30.63
C LEU A 140 9.23 17.51 29.37
N VAL A 141 8.70 17.80 28.19
CA VAL A 141 9.47 17.85 26.95
C VAL A 141 10.53 18.95 27.02
N ALA A 142 10.18 20.15 27.47
CA ALA A 142 11.12 21.26 27.64
C ALA A 142 12.22 20.96 28.67
N ALA A 143 11.91 20.18 29.72
CA ALA A 143 12.89 19.78 30.73
C ALA A 143 13.85 18.67 30.25
N ASN A 144 13.42 17.82 29.31
CA ASN A 144 14.18 16.64 28.86
C ASN A 144 14.80 16.77 27.46
N SER A 145 14.38 17.75 26.65
CA SER A 145 14.84 17.93 25.27
C SER A 145 15.56 19.27 25.10
N GLY A 146 16.78 19.25 24.55
CA GLY A 146 17.43 20.47 24.06
C GLY A 146 16.68 21.00 22.83
N SER A 147 16.24 22.26 22.89
CA SER A 147 15.68 23.10 21.80
C SER A 147 15.23 22.41 20.50
N GLY A 148 14.34 21.42 20.59
CA GLY A 148 13.77 20.74 19.42
C GLY A 148 12.48 21.41 18.95
N GLN A 149 12.20 21.39 17.65
CA GLN A 149 10.97 21.98 17.07
C GLN A 149 9.69 21.20 17.41
N LYS A 150 9.78 19.89 17.72
CA LYS A 150 8.61 19.06 18.03
C LYS A 150 8.35 19.07 19.53
N VAL A 151 7.13 19.46 19.91
CA VAL A 151 6.71 19.62 21.32
C VAL A 151 5.52 18.74 21.72
N ALA A 152 4.86 18.10 20.75
CA ALA A 152 3.62 17.34 20.98
C ALA A 152 3.69 15.91 20.42
N LEU A 153 2.92 15.01 21.02
CA LEU A 153 2.64 13.68 20.47
C LEU A 153 1.75 13.81 19.23
N ASP A 154 1.97 13.01 18.19
CA ASP A 154 1.08 13.02 17.02
C ASP A 154 -0.16 12.18 17.27
N ARG A 155 -1.31 12.64 16.76
CA ARG A 155 -2.56 11.88 16.84
C ARG A 155 -2.66 10.90 15.69
N ARG A 156 -3.10 9.68 16.01
CA ARG A 156 -3.47 8.66 15.03
C ARG A 156 -4.72 9.09 14.24
N VAL A 157 -4.66 8.99 12.92
CA VAL A 157 -5.78 9.14 11.98
C VAL A 157 -6.04 7.78 11.32
N PRO A 158 -7.09 7.04 11.72
CA PRO A 158 -7.29 5.64 11.31
C PRO A 158 -7.38 5.37 9.80
N THR A 159 -7.67 6.40 9.01
CA THR A 159 -7.77 6.36 7.54
C THR A 159 -6.44 6.61 6.84
N ARG A 160 -5.37 6.97 7.57
CA ARG A 160 -4.04 7.31 7.01
C ARG A 160 -2.95 6.52 7.72
N TRP A 161 -2.33 5.57 7.02
CA TRP A 161 -1.32 4.69 7.57
C TRP A 161 -0.09 5.46 8.07
N ASN A 162 0.35 6.53 7.38
CA ASN A 162 1.51 7.33 7.82
C ASN A 162 1.26 7.98 9.20
N SER A 163 -0.01 8.20 9.59
CA SER A 163 -0.31 8.72 10.92
C SER A 163 -0.05 7.69 12.03
N ASP A 164 -0.08 6.39 11.72
CA ASP A 164 0.30 5.34 12.65
C ASP A 164 1.81 5.43 12.95
N LEU A 165 2.64 5.57 11.91
CA LEU A 165 4.07 5.78 12.05
C LEU A 165 4.40 7.08 12.78
N ALA A 166 3.77 8.20 12.40
CA ALA A 166 3.99 9.48 13.07
C ALA A 166 3.64 9.43 14.57
N CYS A 167 2.50 8.81 14.90
CA CYS A 167 2.06 8.60 16.29
C CYS A 167 3.09 7.78 17.08
N LEU A 168 3.60 6.69 16.50
CA LEU A 168 4.60 5.82 17.13
C LEU A 168 5.95 6.53 17.28
N ALA A 169 6.44 7.17 16.22
CA ALA A 169 7.70 7.88 16.19
C ALA A 169 7.72 9.04 17.19
N ALA A 170 6.60 9.76 17.36
CA ALA A 170 6.48 10.77 18.40
C ALA A 170 6.58 10.15 19.81
N HIS A 171 5.93 9.00 20.03
CA HIS A 171 5.95 8.31 21.32
C HIS A 171 7.35 7.81 21.69
N VAL A 172 8.08 7.22 20.71
CA VAL A 172 9.48 6.81 20.85
C VAL A 172 10.39 8.01 21.08
N LYS A 173 10.23 9.09 20.32
CA LYS A 173 11.03 10.31 20.48
C LYS A 173 10.92 10.92 21.88
N PHE A 174 9.73 10.88 22.48
CA PHE A 174 9.48 11.43 23.80
C PHE A 174 9.47 10.35 24.89
N GLU A 175 10.26 9.29 24.76
CA GLU A 175 10.30 8.17 25.71
C GLU A 175 10.41 8.63 27.18
N THR A 176 11.34 9.55 27.50
CA THR A 176 11.53 10.03 28.87
C THR A 176 10.32 10.83 29.39
N PRO A 177 9.84 11.89 28.70
CA PRO A 177 8.60 12.57 29.07
C PRO A 177 7.40 11.63 29.18
N VAL A 178 7.26 10.67 28.26
CA VAL A 178 6.17 9.69 28.28
C VAL A 178 6.25 8.83 29.53
N LYS A 179 7.41 8.26 29.87
CA LYS A 179 7.59 7.45 31.08
C LYS A 179 7.28 8.24 32.36
N GLN A 180 7.71 9.50 32.43
CA GLN A 180 7.39 10.39 33.55
C GLN A 180 5.89 10.63 33.64
N LEU A 181 5.24 10.95 32.52
CA LEU A 181 3.81 11.21 32.46
C LEU A 181 2.98 9.96 32.83
N THR A 182 3.37 8.77 32.35
CA THR A 182 2.67 7.51 32.67
C THR A 182 2.92 7.05 34.10
N SER A 183 4.06 7.39 34.70
CA SER A 183 4.29 7.14 36.13
C SER A 183 3.43 8.02 37.04
N ASP A 184 3.00 9.19 36.54
CA ASP A 184 2.27 10.21 37.30
C ASP A 184 0.78 10.26 36.92
N GLY A 185 0.09 9.13 37.18
CA GLY A 185 -1.37 9.01 37.08
C GLY A 185 -1.94 8.47 35.75
N LEU A 186 -1.08 8.06 34.82
CA LEU A 186 -1.45 7.53 33.49
C LEU A 186 -0.83 6.15 33.23
N SER A 187 -0.74 5.32 34.28
CA SER A 187 -0.05 4.01 34.23
C SER A 187 -0.71 3.01 33.28
N GLU A 188 -2.01 3.18 32.98
CA GLU A 188 -2.74 2.37 31.99
C GLU A 188 -2.21 2.53 30.56
N TYR A 189 -1.43 3.58 30.27
CA TYR A 189 -0.80 3.82 28.98
C TYR A 189 0.71 3.48 28.97
N ALA A 190 1.26 3.00 30.08
CA ALA A 190 2.68 2.70 30.18
C ALA A 190 3.03 1.48 29.30
N LEU A 191 4.04 1.64 28.45
CA LEU A 191 4.62 0.52 27.70
C LEU A 191 5.58 -0.28 28.57
N THR A 192 5.54 -1.60 28.43
CA THR A 192 6.54 -2.52 29.01
C THR A 192 7.90 -2.33 28.34
N PRO A 193 9.01 -2.80 28.94
CA PRO A 193 10.32 -2.77 28.28
C PRO A 193 10.33 -3.49 26.93
N ALA A 194 9.61 -4.61 26.80
CA ALA A 194 9.47 -5.36 25.56
C ALA A 194 8.73 -4.54 24.49
N GLN A 195 7.62 -3.89 24.87
CA GLN A 195 6.87 -3.01 23.97
C GLN A 195 7.66 -1.77 23.54
N TRP A 196 8.49 -1.20 24.40
CA TRP A 196 9.39 -0.10 24.02
C TRP A 196 10.44 -0.55 23.00
N LYS A 197 11.00 -1.74 23.16
CA LYS A 197 11.93 -2.32 22.18
C LYS A 197 11.22 -2.53 20.84
N LEU A 198 10.07 -3.20 20.87
CA LEU A 198 9.24 -3.46 19.67
C LEU A 198 8.81 -2.17 18.98
N ALA A 199 8.46 -1.10 19.72
CA ALA A 199 8.08 0.19 19.17
C ALA A 199 9.23 0.85 18.38
N LYS A 200 10.47 0.74 18.86
CA LYS A 200 11.66 1.30 18.21
C LYS A 200 11.96 0.55 16.92
N GLU A 201 12.01 -0.78 16.98
CA GLU A 201 12.22 -1.63 15.81
C GLU A 201 11.12 -1.42 14.77
N LEU A 202 9.86 -1.30 15.22
CA LEU A 202 8.73 -1.04 14.33
C LEU A 202 8.82 0.34 13.65
N CYS A 203 9.31 1.38 14.34
CA CYS A 203 9.54 2.69 13.73
C CYS A 203 10.58 2.62 12.59
N GLU A 204 11.67 1.90 12.82
CA GLU A 204 12.74 1.74 11.84
C GLU A 204 12.24 0.99 10.61
N VAL A 205 11.59 -0.15 10.78
CA VAL A 205 11.10 -0.94 9.63
C VAL A 205 9.97 -0.24 8.88
N LEU A 206 9.10 0.53 9.54
CA LEU A 206 8.03 1.25 8.85
C LEU A 206 8.54 2.45 8.03
N SER A 207 9.76 2.91 8.27
CA SER A 207 10.35 4.04 7.52
C SER A 207 10.51 3.75 6.02
N VAL A 208 10.75 2.48 5.64
CA VAL A 208 10.82 2.06 4.23
C VAL A 208 9.57 2.48 3.45
N PHE A 209 8.41 2.35 4.07
CA PHE A 209 7.14 2.65 3.44
C PHE A 209 6.89 4.16 3.35
N ASP A 210 7.42 4.94 4.30
CA ASP A 210 7.17 6.38 4.39
C ASP A 210 7.94 7.12 3.31
N ASP A 211 9.20 6.75 3.09
CA ASP A 211 10.04 7.31 2.04
C ASP A 211 9.43 7.10 0.65
N ILE A 212 8.99 5.86 0.37
CA ILE A 212 8.31 5.51 -0.88
C ILE A 212 7.00 6.30 -1.02
N THR A 213 6.18 6.33 0.03
CA THR A 213 4.89 7.02 -0.01
C THR A 213 5.04 8.52 -0.20
N LEU A 214 6.02 9.14 0.46
CA LEU A 214 6.31 10.56 0.32
C LEU A 214 6.79 10.89 -1.09
N LEU A 215 7.62 10.02 -1.69
CA LEU A 215 8.07 10.16 -3.07
C LEU A 215 6.88 10.15 -4.04
N PHE A 216 6.03 9.12 -3.98
CA PHE A 216 4.86 8.98 -4.87
C PHE A 216 3.70 9.94 -4.55
N SER A 217 3.77 10.68 -3.44
CA SER A 217 2.79 11.73 -3.12
C SER A 217 3.10 13.08 -3.80
N ARG A 218 4.25 13.21 -4.48
CA ARG A 218 4.65 14.44 -5.17
C ARG A 218 3.89 14.57 -6.49
N ALA A 219 2.96 15.52 -6.56
CA ALA A 219 2.11 15.73 -7.73
C ALA A 219 2.87 16.28 -8.96
N GLU A 220 4.01 16.95 -8.75
CA GLU A 220 4.70 17.71 -9.80
C GLU A 220 5.76 16.89 -10.55
N VAL A 221 6.03 15.64 -10.13
CA VAL A 221 7.10 14.81 -10.71
C VAL A 221 6.49 13.53 -11.30
N PRO A 222 6.63 13.28 -12.62
CA PRO A 222 6.11 12.05 -13.23
C PRO A 222 6.98 10.86 -12.84
N LEU A 223 6.57 10.09 -11.84
CA LEU A 223 7.36 8.99 -11.26
C LEU A 223 6.96 7.59 -11.74
N ILE A 224 6.17 7.49 -12.80
CA ILE A 224 5.68 6.19 -13.29
C ILE A 224 6.81 5.23 -13.68
N TYR A 225 7.94 5.76 -14.17
CA TYR A 225 9.14 5.00 -14.51
C TYR A 225 9.92 4.50 -13.28
N GLU A 226 9.64 5.05 -12.09
CA GLU A 226 10.24 4.62 -10.81
C GLU A 226 9.40 3.58 -10.08
N VAL A 227 8.16 3.30 -10.52
CA VAL A 227 7.26 2.36 -9.81
C VAL A 227 7.88 0.97 -9.67
N ILE A 228 8.39 0.40 -10.77
CA ILE A 228 8.99 -0.94 -10.76
C ILE A 228 10.32 -0.95 -10.01
N PRO A 229 11.30 -0.05 -10.28
CA PRO A 229 12.53 0.02 -9.48
C PRO A 229 12.27 0.14 -7.97
N MET A 230 11.30 0.94 -7.57
CA MET A 230 10.97 1.13 -6.15
C MET A 230 10.24 -0.07 -5.55
N LEU A 231 9.45 -0.81 -6.34
CA LEU A 231 8.85 -2.08 -5.90
C LEU A 231 9.92 -3.15 -5.68
N GLU A 232 10.91 -3.25 -6.56
CA GLU A 232 12.06 -4.17 -6.40
C GLU A 232 12.87 -3.82 -5.15
N ALA A 233 13.20 -2.54 -4.97
CA ALA A 233 13.90 -2.09 -3.78
C ALA A 233 13.10 -2.36 -2.49
N LEU A 234 11.77 -2.23 -2.54
CA LEU A 234 10.89 -2.56 -1.41
C LEU A 234 10.87 -4.08 -1.15
N GLU A 235 10.79 -4.90 -2.20
CA GLU A 235 10.83 -6.35 -2.11
C GLU A 235 12.12 -6.84 -1.47
N ASP A 236 13.26 -6.31 -1.88
CA ASP A 236 14.57 -6.64 -1.32
C ASP A 236 14.63 -6.28 0.17
N GLN A 237 14.17 -5.08 0.54
CA GLN A 237 14.15 -4.65 1.95
C GLN A 237 13.23 -5.51 2.80
N LEU A 238 12.04 -5.87 2.30
CA LEU A 238 11.11 -6.75 3.02
C LEU A 238 11.63 -8.19 3.12
N THR A 239 12.32 -8.67 2.08
CA THR A 239 12.98 -9.98 2.08
C THR A 239 14.07 -10.01 3.15
N ASN A 240 14.90 -8.97 3.22
CA ASN A 240 15.90 -8.84 4.28
C ASN A 240 15.24 -8.79 5.68
N MET A 241 14.14 -8.05 5.86
CA MET A 241 13.40 -8.01 7.13
C MET A 241 12.81 -9.38 7.52
N ARG A 242 12.33 -10.16 6.56
CA ARG A 242 11.82 -11.52 6.81
C ARG A 242 12.95 -12.45 7.28
N ASP A 243 14.11 -12.35 6.65
CA ASP A 243 15.23 -13.27 6.86
C ASP A 243 16.12 -12.88 8.05
N ASP A 244 16.01 -11.63 8.53
CA ASP A 244 16.71 -11.15 9.73
C ASP A 244 16.18 -11.81 11.00
N ALA A 245 17.00 -12.67 11.60
CA ALA A 245 16.68 -13.40 12.82
C ALA A 245 16.71 -12.53 14.09
N ASP A 246 17.32 -11.34 14.03
CA ASP A 246 17.39 -10.40 15.15
C ASP A 246 16.10 -9.57 15.27
N LEU A 247 15.29 -9.51 14.20
CA LEU A 247 13.99 -8.86 14.22
C LEU A 247 12.93 -9.71 14.94
N PRO A 248 12.00 -9.06 15.68
CA PRO A 248 10.86 -9.75 16.29
C PRO A 248 10.07 -10.57 15.28
N THR A 249 9.62 -11.76 15.69
CA THR A 249 8.85 -12.68 14.86
C THR A 249 7.64 -12.01 14.20
N VAL A 250 6.95 -11.12 14.92
CA VAL A 250 5.81 -10.36 14.38
C VAL A 250 6.18 -9.43 13.22
N ILE A 251 7.35 -8.80 13.26
CA ILE A 251 7.85 -7.93 12.18
C ILE A 251 8.18 -8.77 10.95
N ARG A 252 8.81 -9.93 11.15
CA ARG A 252 9.17 -10.86 10.08
C ARG A 252 7.93 -11.42 9.37
N ILE A 253 6.89 -11.78 10.12
CA ILE A 253 5.60 -12.23 9.57
C ILE A 253 4.88 -11.07 8.87
N ALA A 254 4.92 -9.85 9.43
CA ALA A 254 4.38 -8.67 8.78
C ALA A 254 5.09 -8.35 7.45
N ALA A 255 6.40 -8.61 7.35
CA ALA A 255 7.15 -8.49 6.10
C ALA A 255 6.66 -9.48 5.04
N ILE A 256 6.37 -10.74 5.40
CA ILE A 256 5.73 -11.72 4.51
C ILE A 256 4.39 -11.20 3.99
N ALA A 257 3.58 -10.60 4.86
CA ALA A 257 2.30 -10.02 4.44
C ALA A 257 2.49 -8.86 3.44
N ALA A 258 3.49 -8.01 3.63
CA ALA A 258 3.81 -6.95 2.69
C ALA A 258 4.34 -7.52 1.35
N LEU A 259 5.20 -8.55 1.38
CA LEU A 259 5.70 -9.27 0.19
C LEU A 259 4.56 -9.88 -0.63
N LEU A 260 3.55 -10.47 0.03
CA LEU A 260 2.35 -10.98 -0.64
C LEU A 260 1.58 -9.86 -1.38
N VAL A 261 1.58 -8.63 -0.86
CA VAL A 261 1.00 -7.50 -1.57
C VAL A 261 1.90 -7.06 -2.72
N VAL A 262 3.23 -7.01 -2.52
CA VAL A 262 4.19 -6.71 -3.59
C VAL A 262 4.02 -7.67 -4.77
N GLY A 263 3.91 -8.97 -4.53
CA GLY A 263 3.64 -9.98 -5.57
C GLY A 263 2.36 -9.72 -6.36
N LYS A 264 1.28 -9.27 -5.70
CA LYS A 264 0.04 -8.86 -6.40
C LYS A 264 0.24 -7.64 -7.28
N TYR A 265 1.03 -6.66 -6.83
CA TYR A 265 1.32 -5.47 -7.62
C TYR A 265 2.22 -5.79 -8.82
N TYR A 266 3.12 -6.76 -8.75
CA TYR A 266 3.84 -7.23 -9.93
C TYR A 266 2.91 -7.84 -10.96
N ALA A 267 1.99 -8.74 -10.56
CA ALA A 267 1.01 -9.32 -11.47
C ALA A 267 0.20 -8.22 -12.20
N LEU A 268 -0.30 -7.23 -11.45
CA LEU A 268 -1.01 -6.07 -12.02
C LEU A 268 -0.12 -5.20 -12.92
N SER A 269 1.18 -5.10 -12.61
CA SER A 269 2.12 -4.30 -13.39
C SER A 269 2.52 -4.98 -14.69
N ASP A 270 2.60 -6.31 -14.71
CA ASP A 270 2.85 -7.09 -15.91
C ASP A 270 1.68 -7.05 -16.89
N ASP A 271 0.45 -6.90 -16.39
CA ASP A 271 -0.76 -6.73 -17.20
C ASP A 271 -0.82 -5.38 -17.95
N THR A 272 0.08 -4.44 -17.64
CA THR A 272 0.12 -3.11 -18.27
C THR A 272 1.50 -2.75 -18.81
N GLU A 273 1.56 -2.52 -20.11
CA GLU A 273 2.78 -2.11 -20.80
C GLU A 273 3.31 -0.71 -20.37
N VAL A 274 2.50 0.09 -19.68
CA VAL A 274 2.82 1.50 -19.38
C VAL A 274 4.09 1.61 -18.53
N TYR A 275 4.28 0.74 -17.54
CA TYR A 275 5.47 0.79 -16.68
C TYR A 275 6.75 0.49 -17.46
N ARG A 276 6.74 -0.56 -18.29
CA ARG A 276 7.88 -0.94 -19.13
C ARG A 276 8.22 0.17 -20.13
N ILE A 277 7.21 0.72 -20.81
CA ILE A 277 7.38 1.85 -21.73
C ILE A 277 7.97 3.07 -21.00
N ALA A 278 7.46 3.41 -19.82
CA ALA A 278 7.94 4.55 -19.06
C ALA A 278 9.44 4.43 -18.71
N ILE A 279 9.89 3.25 -18.27
CA ILE A 279 11.30 2.97 -17.98
C ILE A 279 12.16 3.17 -19.24
N ILE A 280 11.73 2.64 -20.39
CA ILE A 280 12.46 2.77 -21.66
C ILE A 280 12.55 4.23 -22.12
N MET A 281 11.49 4.99 -21.93
CA MET A 281 11.42 6.41 -22.31
C MET A 281 12.25 7.30 -21.38
N CYS A 282 12.74 6.78 -20.25
CA CYS A 282 13.57 7.51 -19.31
C CYS A 282 15.04 7.55 -19.81
N PRO A 283 15.63 8.73 -20.08
CA PRO A 283 16.93 8.84 -20.76
C PRO A 283 18.12 8.21 -20.05
N ASP A 284 18.07 8.12 -18.73
CA ASP A 284 19.09 7.52 -17.84
C ASP A 284 18.94 5.99 -17.72
N LYS A 285 17.73 5.44 -17.90
CA LYS A 285 17.45 4.00 -17.80
C LYS A 285 17.49 3.32 -19.17
N LYS A 286 16.55 3.65 -20.06
CA LYS A 286 16.37 3.02 -21.37
C LYS A 286 16.21 1.50 -21.27
N LEU A 287 16.45 0.77 -22.37
CA LEU A 287 16.48 -0.69 -22.39
C LEU A 287 17.61 -1.27 -21.52
N ASP A 288 18.67 -0.51 -21.28
CA ASP A 288 19.85 -0.98 -20.55
C ASP A 288 19.56 -1.23 -19.07
N TRP A 289 18.55 -0.56 -18.53
CA TRP A 289 18.05 -0.86 -17.19
C TRP A 289 17.64 -2.34 -17.06
N PHE A 290 16.93 -2.92 -18.02
CA PHE A 290 16.55 -4.35 -17.99
C PHE A 290 17.76 -5.30 -18.08
N SER A 291 18.90 -4.83 -18.59
CA SER A 291 20.13 -5.63 -18.66
C SER A 291 20.99 -5.54 -17.40
N ASN A 292 20.86 -4.45 -16.66
CA ASN A 292 21.74 -4.14 -15.53
C ASN A 292 21.14 -4.54 -14.17
N ASN A 293 19.85 -4.88 -14.10
CA ASN A 293 19.18 -5.28 -12.86
C ASN A 293 19.03 -6.80 -12.77
N THR A 294 19.37 -7.35 -11.60
CA THR A 294 19.48 -8.80 -11.35
C THR A 294 18.14 -9.54 -11.37
N GLY A 295 17.02 -8.83 -11.22
CA GLY A 295 15.67 -9.40 -11.28
C GLY A 295 15.16 -9.67 -12.70
N TRP A 296 15.85 -9.16 -13.74
CA TRP A 296 15.38 -9.19 -15.11
C TRP A 296 16.17 -10.18 -15.97
N ARG A 297 15.45 -10.91 -16.82
CA ARG A 297 16.03 -11.88 -17.74
C ARG A 297 16.28 -11.23 -19.10
N PRO A 298 17.20 -11.78 -19.92
CA PRO A 298 17.41 -11.30 -21.28
C PRO A 298 16.12 -11.25 -22.11
N GLU A 299 15.19 -12.17 -21.88
CA GLU A 299 13.89 -12.23 -22.56
C GLU A 299 13.01 -11.01 -22.23
N ASP A 300 13.10 -10.48 -21.02
CA ASP A 300 12.28 -9.35 -20.60
C ASP A 300 12.70 -8.06 -21.32
N ARG A 301 14.01 -7.89 -21.60
CA ARG A 301 14.49 -6.80 -22.45
C ARG A 301 13.93 -6.92 -23.87
N ILE A 302 13.92 -8.13 -24.42
CA ILE A 302 13.38 -8.40 -25.76
C ILE A 302 11.90 -8.04 -25.80
N GLU A 303 11.16 -8.44 -24.78
CA GLU A 303 9.74 -8.13 -24.65
C GLU A 303 9.51 -6.62 -24.46
N ALA A 304 10.32 -5.95 -23.66
CA ALA A 304 10.27 -4.50 -23.47
C ALA A 304 10.51 -3.75 -24.80
N ASP A 305 11.50 -4.15 -25.61
CA ASP A 305 11.76 -3.60 -26.94
C ASP A 305 10.61 -3.89 -27.92
N ARG A 306 10.03 -5.10 -27.87
CA ARG A 306 8.86 -5.48 -28.68
C ARG A 306 7.66 -4.59 -28.38
N VAL A 307 7.34 -4.42 -27.10
CA VAL A 307 6.19 -3.65 -26.61
C VAL A 307 6.28 -2.18 -27.03
N ILE A 308 7.42 -1.52 -26.81
CA ILE A 308 7.57 -0.10 -27.19
C ILE A 308 7.46 0.12 -28.70
N ARG A 309 8.07 -0.76 -29.51
CA ARG A 309 8.00 -0.68 -30.98
C ARG A 309 6.59 -0.92 -31.49
N HIS A 310 5.90 -1.89 -30.91
CA HIS A 310 4.52 -2.20 -31.24
C HIS A 310 3.61 -1.00 -30.92
N ARG A 311 3.69 -0.46 -29.71
CA ARG A 311 2.91 0.73 -29.31
C ARG A 311 3.20 1.93 -30.21
N TRP A 312 4.46 2.16 -30.58
CA TRP A 312 4.84 3.19 -31.54
C TRP A 312 4.20 2.96 -32.91
N ALA A 313 4.30 1.74 -33.46
CA ALA A 313 3.75 1.39 -34.77
C ALA A 313 2.22 1.55 -34.84
N GLU A 314 1.51 1.18 -33.78
CA GLU A 314 0.05 1.25 -33.76
C GLU A 314 -0.49 2.68 -33.62
N THR A 315 0.16 3.47 -32.77
CA THR A 315 -0.39 4.76 -32.29
C THR A 315 0.29 5.98 -32.93
N TYR A 316 1.60 5.92 -33.14
CA TYR A 316 2.42 7.10 -33.45
C TYR A 316 3.06 7.08 -34.85
N ALA A 317 3.26 5.90 -35.43
CA ALA A 317 3.83 5.79 -36.76
C ALA A 317 2.93 6.51 -37.80
N PRO A 318 3.52 7.22 -38.78
CA PRO A 318 2.75 7.89 -39.82
C PRO A 318 1.91 6.85 -40.59
N LYS A 319 0.59 6.87 -40.39
CA LYS A 319 -0.34 6.12 -41.24
C LYS A 319 -0.30 6.81 -42.59
N GLY A 320 0.15 6.10 -43.62
CA GLY A 320 0.33 6.64 -44.97
C GLY A 320 -0.84 7.53 -45.36
N ARG A 321 -0.55 8.80 -45.70
CA ARG A 321 -1.53 9.68 -46.35
C ARG A 321 -2.05 8.90 -47.57
N PRO A 322 -3.38 8.80 -47.82
CA PRO A 322 -3.84 8.18 -49.06
C PRO A 322 -3.14 8.91 -50.21
N GLU A 323 -2.39 8.14 -51.00
CA GLU A 323 -1.66 8.64 -52.15
C GLU A 323 -2.65 9.39 -53.03
N THR A 324 -2.53 10.72 -53.03
CA THR A 324 -3.19 11.53 -54.04
C THR A 324 -2.43 11.21 -55.32
N THR A 325 -3.09 10.43 -56.17
CA THR A 325 -2.59 9.97 -57.46
C THR A 325 -1.94 11.14 -58.20
N PRO A 326 -0.70 11.01 -58.69
CA PRO A 326 -0.06 12.08 -59.45
C PRO A 326 -0.75 12.17 -60.80
N ASN A 327 -1.68 13.13 -60.94
CA ASN A 327 -2.15 13.53 -62.26
C ASN A 327 -1.04 14.34 -62.92
N ALA A 328 -0.23 13.66 -63.72
CA ALA A 328 0.69 14.28 -64.63
C ALA A 328 -0.11 15.04 -65.70
N THR A 329 0.21 16.32 -65.94
CA THR A 329 0.94 16.76 -67.15
C THR A 329 0.70 18.25 -67.46
N GLN A 330 1.82 19.00 -67.50
CA GLN A 330 2.15 20.22 -68.29
C GLN A 330 1.37 21.51 -68.01
N SER A 331 1.88 22.73 -68.23
CA SER A 331 3.20 23.36 -68.41
C SER A 331 2.86 24.83 -68.69
N ALA A 332 3.43 25.81 -67.96
CA ALA A 332 3.69 27.14 -68.51
C ALA A 332 4.46 28.05 -67.52
N ALA A 333 5.66 28.43 -67.98
CA ALA A 333 6.30 29.74 -67.86
C ALA A 333 6.56 30.37 -66.47
N ALA A 334 7.85 30.41 -66.13
CA ALA A 334 8.44 31.34 -65.16
C ALA A 334 8.40 32.80 -65.68
N PRO A 335 8.48 33.77 -64.76
CA PRO A 335 9.53 34.77 -64.89
C PRO A 335 10.38 34.95 -63.61
N LYS A 336 11.58 35.46 -63.85
CA LYS A 336 12.74 35.57 -62.96
C LYS A 336 12.70 36.79 -62.02
N VAL A 337 13.69 36.80 -61.11
CA VAL A 337 14.39 37.93 -60.43
C VAL A 337 13.78 38.27 -59.05
N ARG A 338 14.50 38.45 -57.92
CA ARG A 338 15.89 38.83 -57.63
C ARG A 338 16.36 38.32 -56.26
N VAL A 339 17.67 38.15 -56.15
CA VAL A 339 18.49 37.81 -54.97
C VAL A 339 18.40 38.89 -53.88
N HIS A 340 18.41 38.51 -52.59
CA HIS A 340 19.33 39.07 -51.58
C HIS A 340 19.35 38.21 -50.29
N TYR A 341 20.52 37.64 -50.01
CA TYR A 341 20.91 37.11 -48.71
C TYR A 341 21.06 38.26 -47.71
N ASN A 342 20.64 38.04 -46.46
CA ASN A 342 21.26 38.63 -45.26
C ASN A 342 20.76 37.89 -43.99
N SER A 343 21.67 37.17 -43.31
CA SER A 343 21.73 37.14 -41.82
C SER A 343 22.07 38.57 -41.32
N PRO A 344 21.93 38.99 -40.04
CA PRO A 344 22.26 38.32 -38.75
C PRO A 344 21.36 38.84 -37.58
N PRO A 345 21.76 38.97 -36.29
CA PRO A 345 22.90 38.42 -35.53
C PRO A 345 22.56 37.46 -34.38
#